data_AF-A0A917WZD1-F1
#
_entry.id   AF-A0A917WZD1-F1
#
_cell.length_a   1.000
_cell.length_b   1.000
_cell.length_c   1.000
_cell.angle_alpha   90.00
_cell.angle_beta   90.00
_cell.angle_gamma   90.00
#
_symmetry.space_group_name_H-M   'P 1'
#
loop_
_entity.id
_entity.type
_entity.pdbx_description
1 polymer ?
#
loop_
_entity_poly.entity_id
_entity_poly.type
_entity_poly.pdbx_seq_one_letter_code
_entity_poly.pdbx_strand_id
1 'polypeptide(L)'
;MAALIAAGLVLALSVALAPFSPAAAAPPGLRAAAPGDVDDEGGTPALRAQLEAASKGYLDAKAALDRSVKRQKQLADQLSSTEEQLGERSAKVAEIAAQAYRSGRLGAASALLNSGSPAGFMDRAAALDAVAANEDRAVRELQATRNEIRKTKQALDVEVKEQRKQVAVMAKRKEQAERALTVANERAEAAERASAANRAPTSNSARSSATAKPAPRNSNGSWPAESCSVNDPTPANGCITPRTLHALQQAKAAGFTRYVSCYRSGGSGEHPKGRACDFAAQKNGFGGAATGGDRTYGNNLAAYFVNNADRLAVLYVIWYKQIWLPSSGWKSYSGARGDPSSDHTNHVHLSVY
;
A
#
# COMPACT_ATOMS: atom_id res chain seq x y z
N MET A 1 24.21 21.28 92.55
CA MET A 1 25.25 21.21 93.59
C MET A 1 26.13 20.00 93.30
N ALA A 2 27.45 20.19 93.38
CA ALA A 2 28.52 19.19 93.38
C ALA A 2 28.82 18.42 92.08
N ALA A 3 29.97 18.78 91.50
CA ALA A 3 30.77 18.01 90.55
C ALA A 3 31.49 16.84 91.26
N LEU A 4 31.92 15.83 90.49
CA LEU A 4 33.22 15.17 90.71
C LEU A 4 33.64 14.33 89.50
N ILE A 5 34.95 14.41 89.25
CA ILE A 5 35.76 13.95 88.14
C ILE A 5 36.24 12.52 88.40
N ALA A 6 36.33 11.67 87.37
CA ALA A 6 37.29 10.57 87.32
C ALA A 6 37.69 10.28 85.85
N ALA A 7 39.00 10.16 85.64
CA ALA A 7 39.66 10.11 84.36
C ALA A 7 39.97 8.68 83.87
N GLY A 8 40.07 8.53 82.55
CA GLY A 8 41.03 7.63 81.89
C GLY A 8 40.54 6.24 81.47
N LEU A 9 40.35 6.03 80.16
CA LEU A 9 41.24 5.20 79.35
C LEU A 9 40.91 5.36 77.86
N VAL A 10 41.94 5.59 77.06
CA VAL A 10 41.89 5.69 75.60
C VAL A 10 41.88 4.28 75.01
N LEU A 11 40.88 3.95 74.20
CA LEU A 11 40.95 2.89 73.20
C LEU A 11 40.38 3.42 71.88
N ALA A 12 41.27 3.65 70.93
CA ALA A 12 40.94 4.13 69.59
C ALA A 12 40.30 3.01 68.76
N LEU A 13 39.07 3.23 68.32
CA LEU A 13 38.43 2.43 67.27
C LEU A 13 37.83 3.38 66.23
N SER A 14 38.59 3.64 65.17
CA SER A 14 38.19 4.45 64.03
C SER A 14 37.22 3.66 63.13
N VAL A 15 35.92 3.92 63.25
CA VAL A 15 34.90 3.50 62.29
C VAL A 15 34.72 4.64 61.29
N ALA A 16 35.16 4.43 60.05
CA ALA A 16 34.93 5.34 58.94
C ALA A 16 33.45 5.31 58.53
N LEU A 17 32.72 6.39 58.80
CA LEU A 17 31.43 6.67 58.17
C LEU A 17 31.69 7.15 56.74
N ALA A 18 31.48 6.28 55.76
CA ALA A 18 31.44 6.67 54.37
C ALA A 18 30.12 7.43 54.09
N PRO A 19 30.14 8.54 53.33
CA PRO A 19 28.92 9.22 52.93
C PRO A 19 28.14 8.36 51.93
N PHE A 20 26.89 8.05 52.26
CA PHE A 20 25.91 7.53 51.30
C PHE A 20 25.56 8.63 50.29
N SER A 21 26.26 8.65 49.17
CA SER A 21 25.80 9.34 47.97
C SER A 21 24.67 8.51 47.34
N PRO A 22 23.47 9.05 47.10
CA PRO A 22 22.48 8.36 46.30
C PRO A 22 23.05 8.19 44.89
N ALA A 23 23.19 6.93 44.45
CA ALA A 23 23.54 6.61 43.08
C ALA A 23 22.42 7.13 42.16
N ALA A 24 22.63 8.31 41.58
CA ALA A 24 21.85 8.75 40.44
C ALA A 24 22.11 7.78 39.29
N ALA A 25 21.14 6.94 38.97
CA ALA A 25 21.18 6.13 37.75
C ALA A 25 21.36 7.08 36.56
N ALA A 26 22.49 6.95 35.87
CA ALA A 26 22.72 7.67 34.63
C ALA A 26 21.56 7.37 33.66
N PRO A 27 21.00 8.37 32.95
CA PRO A 27 20.01 8.10 31.93
C PRO A 27 20.63 7.14 30.88
N PRO A 28 19.87 6.14 30.40
CA PRO A 28 20.38 5.23 29.37
C PRO A 28 20.89 6.05 28.19
N GLY A 29 22.15 5.83 27.81
CA GLY A 29 22.81 6.59 26.76
C GLY A 29 22.02 6.51 25.46
N LEU A 30 21.63 7.67 24.92
CA LEU A 30 20.98 7.78 23.62
C LEU A 30 21.96 7.37 22.52
N ARG A 31 21.52 6.52 21.58
CA ARG A 31 22.36 6.07 20.47
C ARG A 31 21.88 6.62 19.13
N ALA A 32 22.83 6.96 18.25
CA ALA A 32 22.60 7.40 16.88
C ALA A 32 22.14 6.25 15.95
N ALA A 33 22.45 5.01 16.32
CA ALA A 33 21.86 3.82 15.71
C ALA A 33 21.41 2.89 16.83
N ALA A 34 20.33 2.14 16.61
CA ALA A 34 19.99 1.04 17.50
C ALA A 34 21.21 0.09 17.65
N PRO A 35 21.52 -0.41 18.86
CA PRO A 35 22.62 -1.36 19.06
C PRO A 35 22.50 -2.61 18.19
N GLY A 36 23.62 -3.09 17.60
CA GLY A 36 23.82 -4.51 17.29
C GLY A 36 24.00 -4.86 15.81
N ASP A 37 25.04 -5.65 15.54
CA ASP A 37 25.51 -6.04 14.23
C ASP A 37 24.50 -6.94 13.46
N VAL A 38 24.44 -6.70 12.14
CA VAL A 38 23.92 -7.53 11.03
C VAL A 38 22.45 -8.02 10.97
N ASP A 39 21.55 -7.83 11.93
CA ASP A 39 20.09 -8.12 11.70
C ASP A 39 19.19 -7.59 12.82
N ASP A 40 18.83 -6.30 12.80
CA ASP A 40 18.05 -5.61 13.88
C ASP A 40 16.58 -5.33 13.53
N GLU A 41 16.10 -5.66 12.32
CA GLU A 41 14.67 -5.50 11.97
C GLU A 41 13.75 -6.52 12.68
N GLY A 42 14.25 -7.28 13.66
CA GLY A 42 13.53 -8.34 14.36
C GLY A 42 13.17 -9.56 13.48
N GLY A 43 12.90 -10.72 14.06
CA GLY A 43 12.60 -11.93 13.30
C GLY A 43 13.79 -12.48 12.48
N THR A 44 13.53 -13.50 11.64
CA THR A 44 14.56 -14.15 10.82
C THR A 44 14.64 -13.56 9.41
N PRO A 45 15.78 -13.66 8.71
CA PRO A 45 15.89 -13.29 7.29
C PRO A 45 14.79 -13.91 6.41
N ALA A 46 14.47 -15.19 6.65
CA ALA A 46 13.42 -15.90 5.93
C ALA A 46 12.03 -15.30 6.20
N LEU A 47 11.74 -14.91 7.45
CA LEU A 47 10.49 -14.23 7.78
C LEU A 47 10.38 -12.89 7.05
N ARG A 48 11.43 -12.06 7.08
CA ARG A 48 11.44 -10.76 6.41
C ARG A 48 11.22 -10.88 4.92
N ALA A 49 11.92 -11.81 4.26
CA ALA A 49 11.74 -12.09 2.84
C ALA A 49 10.32 -12.56 2.50
N GLN A 50 9.71 -13.40 3.36
CA GLN A 50 8.33 -13.84 3.17
C GLN A 50 7.32 -12.69 3.36
N LEU A 51 7.52 -11.84 4.36
CA LEU A 51 6.67 -10.66 4.61
C LEU A 51 6.79 -9.63 3.50
N GLU A 52 8.00 -9.38 3.00
CA GLU A 52 8.25 -8.53 1.84
C GLU A 52 7.51 -9.08 0.62
N ALA A 53 7.76 -10.33 0.23
CA ALA A 53 7.16 -10.95 -0.95
C ALA A 53 5.64 -11.00 -0.86
N ALA A 54 5.09 -11.29 0.32
CA ALA A 54 3.65 -11.30 0.55
C ALA A 54 3.04 -9.90 0.43
N SER A 55 3.64 -8.89 1.07
CA SER A 55 3.14 -7.52 1.08
C SER A 55 3.26 -6.88 -0.31
N LYS A 56 4.40 -7.07 -0.98
CA LYS A 56 4.63 -6.62 -2.35
C LYS A 56 3.62 -7.24 -3.32
N GLY A 57 3.47 -8.56 -3.27
CA GLY A 57 2.50 -9.28 -4.10
C GLY A 57 1.05 -8.88 -3.81
N TYR A 58 0.71 -8.53 -2.57
CA TYR A 58 -0.61 -8.00 -2.22
C TYR A 58 -0.85 -6.61 -2.81
N LEU A 59 0.13 -5.70 -2.70
CA LEU A 59 0.03 -4.35 -3.28
C LEU A 59 -0.06 -4.39 -4.81
N ASP A 60 0.70 -5.26 -5.47
CA ASP A 60 0.65 -5.45 -6.93
C ASP A 60 -0.70 -5.98 -7.39
N ALA A 61 -1.23 -6.99 -6.68
CA ALA A 61 -2.56 -7.54 -6.97
C ALA A 61 -3.67 -6.52 -6.73
N LYS A 62 -3.57 -5.72 -5.66
CA LYS A 62 -4.50 -4.61 -5.40
C LYS A 62 -4.46 -3.58 -6.53
N ALA A 63 -3.27 -3.16 -6.97
CA ALA A 63 -3.14 -2.21 -8.08
C ALA A 63 -3.69 -2.77 -9.40
N ALA A 64 -3.54 -4.07 -9.66
CA ALA A 64 -4.13 -4.75 -10.80
C ALA A 64 -5.66 -4.82 -10.71
N LEU A 65 -6.21 -5.09 -9.52
CA LEU A 65 -7.64 -5.08 -9.27
C LEU A 65 -8.23 -3.68 -9.50
N ASP A 66 -7.63 -2.64 -8.91
CA ASP A 66 -8.08 -1.25 -9.05
C ASP A 66 -8.08 -0.80 -10.53
N ARG A 67 -7.05 -1.20 -11.29
CA ARG A 67 -7.02 -1.01 -12.75
C ARG A 67 -8.18 -1.69 -13.47
N SER A 68 -8.41 -2.96 -13.17
CA SER A 68 -9.45 -3.76 -13.83
C SER A 68 -10.85 -3.23 -13.52
N VAL A 69 -11.10 -2.79 -12.30
CA VAL A 69 -12.36 -2.12 -11.92
C VAL A 69 -12.55 -0.81 -12.69
N LYS A 70 -11.50 0.00 -12.84
CA LYS A 70 -11.57 1.22 -13.66
C LYS A 70 -11.86 0.91 -15.12
N ARG A 71 -11.22 -0.12 -15.69
CA ARG A 71 -11.44 -0.54 -17.07
C ARG A 71 -12.85 -1.11 -17.28
N GLN A 72 -13.35 -1.90 -16.32
CA GLN A 72 -14.73 -2.39 -16.32
C GLN A 72 -15.72 -1.23 -16.38
N LYS A 73 -15.53 -0.18 -15.56
CA LYS A 73 -16.39 1.01 -15.61
C LYS A 73 -16.38 1.67 -17.00
N GLN A 74 -15.19 1.89 -17.57
CA GLN A 74 -15.07 2.47 -18.92
C GLN A 74 -15.77 1.63 -20.00
N LEU A 75 -15.64 0.30 -19.92
CA LEU A 75 -16.31 -0.62 -20.83
C LEU A 75 -17.84 -0.62 -20.64
N ALA A 76 -18.32 -0.47 -19.40
CA ALA A 76 -19.74 -0.35 -19.11
C ALA A 76 -20.31 0.97 -19.69
N ASP A 77 -19.59 2.08 -19.52
CA ASP A 77 -19.97 3.37 -20.11
C ASP A 77 -19.98 3.29 -21.65
N GLN A 78 -18.96 2.67 -22.26
CA GLN A 78 -18.91 2.42 -23.70
C GLN A 78 -20.07 1.53 -24.16
N LEU A 79 -20.39 0.47 -23.42
CA LEU A 79 -21.48 -0.45 -23.75
C LEU A 79 -22.82 0.29 -23.77
N SER A 80 -23.10 1.10 -22.74
CA SER A 80 -24.32 1.90 -22.66
C SER A 80 -24.47 2.82 -23.87
N SER A 81 -23.42 3.57 -24.22
CA SER A 81 -23.44 4.45 -25.39
C SER A 81 -23.61 3.67 -26.70
N THR A 82 -22.99 2.49 -26.81
CA THR A 82 -23.11 1.66 -28.02
C THR A 82 -24.52 1.03 -28.15
N GLU A 83 -25.16 0.69 -27.02
CA GLU A 83 -26.53 0.18 -26.99
C GLU A 83 -27.56 1.26 -27.38
N GLU A 84 -27.33 2.53 -27.01
CA GLU A 84 -28.12 3.66 -27.50
C GLU A 84 -28.01 3.83 -29.02
N GLN A 85 -26.78 3.82 -29.56
CA GLN A 85 -26.54 3.86 -31.01
C GLN A 85 -27.18 2.67 -31.74
N LEU A 86 -27.26 1.49 -31.09
CA LEU A 86 -27.93 0.33 -31.65
C LEU A 86 -29.43 0.62 -31.82
N GLY A 87 -30.07 1.27 -30.86
CA GLY A 87 -31.47 1.68 -30.93
C GLY A 87 -31.73 2.61 -32.12
N GLU A 88 -30.94 3.68 -32.24
CA GLU A 88 -31.04 4.64 -33.35
C GLU A 88 -30.85 3.98 -34.72
N ARG A 89 -29.76 3.20 -34.88
CA ARG A 89 -29.46 2.51 -36.15
C ARG A 89 -30.50 1.45 -36.48
N SER A 90 -31.05 0.78 -35.47
CA SER A 90 -32.14 -0.19 -35.66
C SER A 90 -33.41 0.50 -36.16
N ALA A 91 -33.75 1.66 -35.60
CA ALA A 91 -34.88 2.46 -36.06
C ALA A 91 -34.68 2.94 -37.51
N LYS A 92 -33.45 3.38 -37.87
CA LYS A 92 -33.16 3.81 -39.24
C LYS A 92 -33.27 2.68 -40.27
N VAL A 93 -32.74 1.50 -39.95
CA VAL A 93 -32.88 0.32 -40.81
C VAL A 93 -34.34 -0.15 -40.89
N ALA A 94 -35.12 -0.02 -39.81
CA ALA A 94 -36.55 -0.32 -39.84
C ALA A 94 -37.34 0.64 -40.74
N GLU A 95 -36.99 1.93 -40.75
CA GLU A 95 -37.55 2.92 -41.68
C GLU A 95 -37.26 2.55 -43.13
N ILE A 96 -35.99 2.24 -43.45
CA ILE A 96 -35.56 1.79 -44.78
C ILE A 96 -36.37 0.54 -45.20
N ALA A 97 -36.47 -0.45 -44.32
CA ALA A 97 -37.23 -1.67 -44.60
C ALA A 97 -38.72 -1.40 -44.84
N ALA A 98 -39.34 -0.49 -44.06
CA ALA A 98 -40.73 -0.10 -44.24
C ALA A 98 -40.96 0.65 -45.55
N GLN A 99 -40.04 1.53 -45.95
CA GLN A 99 -40.10 2.23 -47.24
C GLN A 99 -39.97 1.24 -48.41
N ALA A 100 -38.98 0.35 -48.36
CA ALA A 100 -38.77 -0.69 -49.36
C ALA A 100 -39.99 -1.62 -49.50
N TYR A 101 -40.66 -1.94 -48.38
CA TYR A 101 -41.89 -2.74 -48.39
C TYR A 101 -43.06 -2.02 -49.07
N ARG A 102 -43.24 -0.72 -48.81
CA ARG A 102 -44.33 0.09 -49.40
C ARG A 102 -44.13 0.37 -50.88
N SER A 103 -42.90 0.66 -51.31
CA SER A 103 -42.58 0.96 -52.71
C SER A 103 -42.52 -0.30 -53.57
N GLY A 104 -42.15 -1.44 -52.97
CA GLY A 104 -42.06 -2.72 -53.64
C GLY A 104 -40.97 -2.77 -54.72
N ARG A 105 -40.64 -3.98 -55.19
CA ARG A 105 -39.59 -4.18 -56.21
C ARG A 105 -39.90 -3.53 -57.56
N LEU A 106 -41.18 -3.37 -57.89
CA LEU A 106 -41.62 -2.75 -59.14
C LEU A 106 -41.58 -1.22 -59.09
N GLY A 107 -41.53 -0.60 -57.90
CA GLY A 107 -41.53 0.86 -57.75
C GLY A 107 -40.27 1.52 -58.31
N ALA A 108 -39.10 0.96 -58.01
CA ALA A 108 -37.82 1.48 -58.54
C ALA A 108 -37.71 1.30 -60.06
N ALA A 109 -38.13 0.14 -60.59
CA ALA A 109 -38.18 -0.11 -62.03
C ALA A 109 -39.16 0.84 -62.73
N SER A 110 -40.35 1.07 -62.15
CA SER A 110 -41.32 2.02 -62.68
C SER A 110 -40.83 3.47 -62.62
N ALA A 111 -40.08 3.85 -61.57
CA ALA A 111 -39.50 5.19 -61.45
C ALA A 111 -38.43 5.46 -62.52
N LEU A 112 -37.65 4.45 -62.87
CA LEU A 112 -36.68 4.51 -63.98
C LEU A 112 -37.37 4.57 -65.34
N LEU A 113 -38.37 3.72 -65.59
CA LEU A 113 -39.05 3.61 -66.89
C LEU A 113 -39.94 4.83 -67.22
N ASN A 114 -40.40 5.58 -66.22
CA ASN A 114 -41.19 6.80 -66.43
C ASN A 114 -40.32 8.05 -66.71
N SER A 115 -39.13 7.89 -67.30
CA SER A 115 -38.25 9.00 -67.69
C SER A 115 -38.57 9.45 -69.11
N GLY A 116 -38.80 10.75 -69.33
CA GLY A 116 -39.13 11.31 -70.65
C GLY A 116 -37.94 11.47 -71.61
N SER A 117 -36.70 11.19 -71.18
CA SER A 117 -35.50 11.29 -72.01
C SER A 117 -34.37 10.37 -71.51
N PRO A 118 -33.40 10.01 -72.37
CA PRO A 118 -32.23 9.22 -71.98
C PRO A 118 -31.39 9.87 -70.86
N ALA A 119 -31.25 11.19 -70.87
CA ALA A 119 -30.51 11.90 -69.82
C ALA A 119 -31.24 11.79 -68.46
N GLY A 120 -32.56 11.99 -68.44
CA GLY A 120 -33.36 11.87 -67.21
C GLY A 120 -33.41 10.44 -66.65
N PHE A 121 -33.27 9.43 -67.51
CA PHE A 121 -33.08 8.05 -67.06
C PHE A 121 -31.77 7.88 -66.26
N MET A 122 -30.66 8.40 -66.79
CA MET A 122 -29.34 8.29 -66.15
C MET A 122 -29.29 9.03 -64.81
N ASP A 123 -29.90 10.22 -64.73
CA ASP A 123 -29.98 10.99 -63.47
C ASP A 123 -30.75 10.21 -62.38
N ARG A 124 -31.87 9.59 -62.75
CA ARG A 124 -32.66 8.75 -61.82
C ARG A 124 -31.92 7.48 -61.42
N ALA A 125 -31.18 6.87 -62.35
CA ALA A 125 -30.34 5.71 -62.05
C ALA A 125 -29.22 6.06 -61.06
N ALA A 126 -28.53 7.18 -61.25
CA ALA A 126 -27.52 7.66 -60.31
C ALA A 126 -28.12 7.99 -58.93
N ALA A 127 -29.31 8.58 -58.88
CA ALA A 127 -30.01 8.84 -57.63
C ALA A 127 -30.38 7.54 -56.87
N LEU A 128 -30.86 6.51 -57.59
CA LEU A 128 -31.17 5.21 -57.00
C LEU A 128 -29.92 4.49 -56.49
N ASP A 129 -28.80 4.58 -57.20
CA ASP A 129 -27.52 4.03 -56.76
C ASP A 129 -27.05 4.70 -55.46
N ALA A 130 -27.16 6.02 -55.37
CA ALA A 130 -26.85 6.76 -54.15
C ALA A 130 -27.75 6.36 -52.96
N VAL A 131 -29.04 6.09 -53.20
CA VAL A 131 -29.96 5.58 -52.17
C VAL A 131 -29.52 4.19 -51.72
N ALA A 132 -29.28 3.26 -52.66
CA ALA A 132 -28.84 1.90 -52.33
C ALA A 132 -27.52 1.90 -51.54
N ALA A 133 -26.55 2.74 -51.93
CA ALA A 133 -25.29 2.89 -51.21
C ALA A 133 -25.47 3.40 -49.77
N ASN A 134 -26.46 4.27 -49.52
CA ASN A 134 -26.80 4.76 -48.20
C ASN A 134 -27.53 3.71 -47.35
N GLU A 135 -28.46 2.95 -47.94
CA GLU A 135 -29.15 1.85 -47.26
C GLU A 135 -28.18 0.74 -46.84
N ASP A 136 -27.30 0.35 -47.76
CA ASP A 136 -26.21 -0.60 -47.51
C ASP A 136 -25.29 -0.14 -46.38
N ARG A 137 -24.97 1.16 -46.33
CA ARG A 137 -24.17 1.76 -45.26
C ARG A 137 -24.90 1.64 -43.92
N ALA A 138 -26.19 1.97 -43.86
CA ALA A 138 -26.97 1.88 -42.62
C ALA A 138 -27.02 0.43 -42.08
N VAL A 139 -27.18 -0.57 -42.94
CA VAL A 139 -27.15 -1.99 -42.54
C VAL A 139 -25.76 -2.38 -42.03
N ARG A 140 -24.68 -1.99 -42.73
CA ARG A 140 -23.30 -2.26 -42.28
C ARG A 140 -22.99 -1.61 -40.93
N GLU A 141 -23.41 -0.37 -40.73
CA GLU A 141 -23.24 0.35 -39.46
C GLU A 141 -24.00 -0.31 -38.31
N LEU A 142 -25.23 -0.78 -38.55
CA LEU A 142 -25.99 -1.55 -37.57
C LEU A 142 -25.28 -2.87 -37.20
N GLN A 143 -24.78 -3.60 -38.19
CA GLN A 143 -24.01 -4.83 -37.95
C GLN A 143 -22.73 -4.55 -37.17
N ALA A 144 -22.01 -3.48 -37.51
CA ALA A 144 -20.80 -3.06 -36.79
C ALA A 144 -21.10 -2.73 -35.33
N THR A 145 -22.19 -2.00 -35.03
CA THR A 145 -22.62 -1.72 -33.65
C THR A 145 -22.92 -2.99 -32.86
N ARG A 146 -23.65 -3.94 -33.47
CA ARG A 146 -23.93 -5.25 -32.84
C ARG A 146 -22.64 -6.01 -32.54
N ASN A 147 -21.67 -5.97 -33.45
CA ASN A 147 -20.37 -6.60 -33.26
C ASN A 147 -19.60 -5.94 -32.11
N GLU A 148 -19.62 -4.61 -32.03
CA GLU A 148 -18.94 -3.86 -30.97
C GLU A 148 -19.54 -4.12 -29.59
N ILE A 149 -20.87 -4.22 -29.49
CA ILE A 149 -21.55 -4.63 -28.26
C ILE A 149 -21.07 -6.02 -27.81
N ARG A 150 -21.00 -7.00 -28.73
CA ARG A 150 -20.53 -8.35 -28.39
C ARG A 150 -19.09 -8.33 -27.89
N LYS A 151 -18.19 -7.61 -28.57
CA LYS A 151 -16.79 -7.45 -28.15
C LYS A 151 -16.66 -6.77 -26.79
N THR A 152 -17.44 -5.71 -26.55
CA THR A 152 -17.42 -4.99 -25.28
C THR A 152 -17.91 -5.86 -24.12
N LYS A 153 -18.96 -6.68 -24.34
CA LYS A 153 -19.43 -7.68 -23.36
C LYS A 153 -18.38 -8.75 -23.06
N GLN A 154 -17.69 -9.26 -24.08
CA GLN A 154 -16.58 -10.20 -23.90
C GLN A 154 -15.41 -9.57 -23.11
N ALA A 155 -15.09 -8.31 -23.38
CA ALA A 155 -14.05 -7.58 -22.65
C ALA A 155 -14.46 -7.38 -21.18
N LEU A 156 -15.72 -7.06 -20.89
CA LEU A 156 -16.25 -6.99 -19.51
C LEU A 156 -16.10 -8.33 -18.78
N ASP A 157 -16.41 -9.45 -19.43
CA ASP A 157 -16.23 -10.79 -18.84
C ASP A 157 -14.77 -11.10 -18.51
N VAL A 158 -13.84 -10.64 -19.35
CA VAL A 158 -12.40 -10.75 -19.11
C VAL A 158 -11.99 -9.95 -17.88
N GLU A 159 -12.46 -8.71 -17.74
CA GLU A 159 -12.18 -7.89 -16.55
C GLU A 159 -12.73 -8.54 -15.28
N VAL A 160 -13.96 -9.07 -15.30
CA VAL A 160 -14.54 -9.76 -14.13
C VAL A 160 -13.71 -10.98 -13.72
N LYS A 161 -13.20 -11.75 -14.69
CA LYS A 161 -12.29 -12.88 -14.41
C LYS A 161 -10.97 -12.41 -13.80
N GLU A 162 -10.40 -11.34 -14.33
CA GLU A 162 -9.16 -10.74 -13.81
C GLU A 162 -9.36 -10.23 -12.37
N GLN A 163 -10.47 -9.54 -12.07
CA GLN A 163 -10.79 -9.09 -10.71
C GLN A 163 -10.85 -10.27 -9.72
N ARG A 164 -11.58 -11.34 -10.07
CA ARG A 164 -11.66 -12.55 -9.23
C ARG A 164 -10.29 -13.18 -8.98
N LYS A 165 -9.46 -13.25 -10.02
CA LYS A 165 -8.08 -13.73 -9.92
C LYS A 165 -7.26 -12.87 -8.96
N GLN A 166 -7.32 -11.54 -9.09
CA GLN A 166 -6.55 -10.65 -8.22
C GLN A 166 -7.01 -10.72 -6.75
N VAL A 167 -8.31 -10.81 -6.50
CA VAL A 167 -8.85 -11.08 -5.15
C VAL A 167 -8.31 -12.40 -4.58
N ALA A 168 -8.25 -13.46 -5.40
CA ALA A 168 -7.68 -14.74 -4.98
C ALA A 168 -6.16 -14.65 -4.70
N VAL A 169 -5.41 -13.90 -5.50
CA VAL A 169 -3.98 -13.63 -5.25
C VAL A 169 -3.82 -12.88 -3.93
N MET A 170 -4.60 -11.82 -3.70
CA MET A 170 -4.57 -11.05 -2.46
C MET A 170 -4.85 -11.94 -1.24
N ALA A 171 -5.85 -12.82 -1.32
CA ALA A 171 -6.17 -13.78 -0.25
C ALA A 171 -5.00 -14.75 0.03
N LYS A 172 -4.36 -15.30 -1.02
CA LYS A 172 -3.19 -16.17 -0.87
C LYS A 172 -2.00 -15.45 -0.23
N ARG A 173 -1.75 -14.19 -0.61
CA ARG A 173 -0.67 -13.37 -0.05
C ARG A 173 -0.92 -13.03 1.42
N LYS A 174 -2.18 -12.74 1.79
CA LYS A 174 -2.59 -12.59 3.19
C LYS A 174 -2.26 -13.84 3.98
N GLU A 175 -2.72 -14.99 3.52
CA GLU A 175 -2.54 -16.28 4.19
C GLU A 175 -1.05 -16.67 4.30
N GLN A 176 -0.25 -16.38 3.26
CA GLN A 176 1.21 -16.54 3.29
C GLN A 176 1.84 -15.70 4.41
N ALA A 177 1.48 -14.43 4.54
CA ALA A 177 2.03 -13.55 5.58
C ALA A 177 1.60 -13.99 6.99
N GLU A 178 0.32 -14.34 7.18
CA GLU A 178 -0.21 -14.79 8.47
C GLU A 178 0.44 -16.12 8.92
N ARG A 179 0.67 -17.07 8.02
CA ARG A 179 1.41 -18.31 8.32
C ARG A 179 2.86 -18.02 8.68
N ALA A 180 3.55 -17.16 7.93
CA ALA A 180 4.93 -16.79 8.19
C ALA A 180 5.09 -16.22 9.62
N LEU A 181 4.16 -15.34 10.01
CA LEU A 181 4.12 -14.77 11.35
C LEU A 181 3.79 -15.80 12.43
N THR A 182 2.84 -16.71 12.17
CA THR A 182 2.47 -17.76 13.11
C THR A 182 3.68 -18.65 13.41
N VAL A 183 4.34 -19.17 12.37
CA VAL A 183 5.55 -20.01 12.50
C VAL A 183 6.67 -19.25 13.23
N ALA A 184 6.85 -17.95 12.94
CA ALA A 184 7.85 -17.14 13.62
C ALA A 184 7.53 -16.93 15.11
N ASN A 185 6.27 -16.62 15.43
CA ASN A 185 5.82 -16.40 16.79
C ASN A 185 5.87 -17.71 17.61
N GLU A 186 5.47 -18.86 17.05
CA GLU A 186 5.56 -20.16 17.70
C GLU A 186 7.03 -20.54 18.00
N ARG A 187 7.94 -20.29 17.04
CA ARG A 187 9.38 -20.50 17.24
C ARG A 187 9.95 -19.59 18.33
N ALA A 188 9.51 -18.33 18.38
CA ALA A 188 9.94 -17.40 19.41
C ALA A 188 9.33 -17.73 20.79
N GLU A 189 8.08 -18.18 20.85
CA GLU A 189 7.44 -18.65 22.08
C GLU A 189 8.09 -19.93 22.62
N ALA A 190 8.56 -20.82 21.74
CA ALA A 190 9.37 -21.97 22.13
C ALA A 190 10.73 -21.54 22.72
N ALA A 191 11.31 -20.42 22.27
CA ALA A 191 12.53 -19.84 22.81
C ALA A 191 12.30 -19.02 24.10
N GLU A 192 11.13 -18.37 24.26
CA GLU A 192 10.75 -17.56 25.44
C GLU A 192 10.16 -18.38 26.61
N ARG A 193 10.01 -19.70 26.51
CA ARG A 193 9.66 -20.57 27.67
C ARG A 193 10.73 -20.60 28.78
N ALA A 194 11.73 -19.73 28.73
CA ALA A 194 12.69 -19.43 29.80
C ALA A 194 12.42 -18.09 30.54
N SER A 195 11.43 -17.28 30.14
CA SER A 195 11.05 -16.06 30.89
C SER A 195 9.65 -15.55 30.51
N ALA A 196 8.69 -15.69 31.42
CA ALA A 196 7.31 -15.22 31.21
C ALA A 196 7.09 -13.78 31.72
N ALA A 197 6.47 -12.93 30.89
CA ALA A 197 5.14 -12.33 31.10
C ALA A 197 4.98 -10.95 30.43
N ASN A 198 4.09 -10.90 29.42
CA ASN A 198 3.08 -9.86 29.10
C ASN A 198 2.88 -9.73 27.59
N ARG A 199 1.84 -10.40 27.05
CA ARG A 199 1.31 -10.14 25.71
C ARG A 199 -0.18 -9.80 25.84
N ALA A 200 -0.51 -8.52 25.67
CA ALA A 200 -1.88 -8.06 25.51
C ALA A 200 -2.04 -7.48 24.10
N PRO A 201 -3.09 -7.83 23.35
CA PRO A 201 -3.36 -7.24 22.05
C PRO A 201 -3.95 -5.84 22.26
N THR A 202 -3.16 -4.78 22.08
CA THR A 202 -3.68 -3.40 22.11
C THR A 202 -4.11 -2.96 20.72
N SER A 203 -5.43 -2.92 20.49
CA SER A 203 -6.04 -2.21 19.37
C SER A 203 -6.05 -0.70 19.67
N ASN A 204 -4.93 -0.02 19.44
CA ASN A 204 -4.85 1.43 19.59
C ASN A 204 -5.06 2.12 18.24
N SER A 205 -6.31 2.43 17.91
CA SER A 205 -6.64 3.39 16.86
C SER A 205 -6.41 4.81 17.37
N ALA A 206 -5.14 5.24 17.39
CA ALA A 206 -4.79 6.61 17.69
C ALA A 206 -5.07 7.50 16.46
N ARG A 207 -5.78 8.60 16.67
CA ARG A 207 -6.40 9.43 15.63
C ARG A 207 -5.42 10.46 15.07
N SER A 208 -4.43 10.03 14.29
CA SER A 208 -3.70 10.97 13.41
C SER A 208 -4.51 11.17 12.13
N SER A 209 -5.06 12.39 11.95
CA SER A 209 -5.92 12.79 10.83
C SER A 209 -5.14 13.34 9.62
N ALA A 210 -3.80 13.44 9.73
CA ALA A 210 -2.98 13.97 8.68
C ALA A 210 -2.95 13.00 7.48
N THR A 211 -3.34 13.52 6.32
CA THR A 211 -3.36 12.78 5.06
C THR A 211 -2.08 13.08 4.28
N ALA A 212 -1.24 12.08 4.07
CA ALA A 212 0.00 12.19 3.30
C ALA A 212 -0.30 12.55 1.84
N LYS A 213 0.59 13.25 1.13
CA LYS A 213 0.51 13.29 -0.35
C LYS A 213 0.81 11.88 -0.91
N PRO A 214 0.08 11.38 -1.93
CA PRO A 214 0.36 10.06 -2.49
C PRO A 214 1.74 10.02 -3.16
N ALA A 215 2.47 8.92 -2.97
CA ALA A 215 3.69 8.64 -3.71
C ALA A 215 3.36 8.46 -5.20
N PRO A 216 4.28 8.83 -6.12
CA PRO A 216 4.07 8.66 -7.54
C PRO A 216 3.77 7.20 -7.93
N ARG A 217 2.85 7.01 -8.87
CA ARG A 217 2.50 5.72 -9.47
C ARG A 217 2.78 5.78 -10.98
N ASN A 218 3.01 4.61 -11.59
CA ASN A 218 3.05 4.50 -13.04
C ASN A 218 1.71 4.91 -13.67
N SER A 219 1.69 5.16 -14.97
CA SER A 219 0.45 5.48 -15.72
C SER A 219 -0.63 4.40 -15.59
N ASN A 220 -0.22 3.15 -15.39
CA ASN A 220 -1.08 2.00 -15.13
C ASN A 220 -1.43 1.85 -13.62
N GLY A 221 -1.09 2.81 -12.76
CA GLY A 221 -1.40 2.77 -11.32
C GLY A 221 -0.58 1.77 -10.50
N SER A 222 0.34 0.98 -11.10
CA SER A 222 1.29 0.16 -10.34
C SER A 222 2.36 1.02 -9.67
N TRP A 223 3.01 0.45 -8.66
CA TRP A 223 4.15 1.08 -8.01
C TRP A 223 5.41 0.92 -8.88
N PRO A 224 6.14 2.00 -9.18
CA PRO A 224 7.42 1.90 -9.86
C PRO A 224 8.43 1.13 -9.00
N ALA A 225 9.22 0.26 -9.62
CA ALA A 225 10.38 -0.32 -8.97
C ALA A 225 11.39 0.81 -8.72
N GLU A 226 11.88 0.89 -7.49
CA GLU A 226 12.85 1.89 -7.09
C GLU A 226 14.02 1.19 -6.39
N SER A 227 15.20 1.73 -6.58
CA SER A 227 16.42 1.32 -5.90
C SER A 227 16.94 2.44 -5.02
N CYS A 228 17.86 2.09 -4.13
CA CYS A 228 18.67 3.00 -3.34
C CYS A 228 19.38 3.99 -4.28
N SER A 229 18.90 5.23 -4.35
CA SER A 229 19.35 6.20 -5.37
C SER A 229 19.42 7.65 -4.88
N VAL A 230 18.87 7.93 -3.70
CA VAL A 230 18.91 9.27 -3.09
C VAL A 230 19.71 9.19 -1.80
N ASN A 231 20.62 10.13 -1.57
CA ASN A 231 21.36 10.19 -0.30
C ASN A 231 20.38 10.24 0.88
N ASP A 232 20.62 9.39 1.87
CA ASP A 232 19.81 9.38 3.09
C ASP A 232 19.97 10.71 3.85
N PRO A 233 18.90 11.50 4.06
CA PRO A 233 18.97 12.77 4.77
C PRO A 233 18.90 12.62 6.30
N THR A 234 18.91 11.40 6.82
CA THR A 234 19.02 11.11 8.26
C THR A 234 20.50 11.00 8.67
N PRO A 235 20.83 10.84 9.97
CA PRO A 235 22.21 10.66 10.40
C PRO A 235 22.89 9.35 9.92
N ALA A 236 22.18 8.52 9.16
CA ALA A 236 22.74 7.33 8.53
C ALA A 236 23.55 7.66 7.27
N ASN A 237 24.56 6.83 6.98
CA ASN A 237 25.42 6.96 5.81
C ASN A 237 24.99 5.97 4.73
N GLY A 238 24.41 6.45 3.63
CA GLY A 238 24.08 5.64 2.45
C GLY A 238 22.95 6.26 1.63
N CYS A 239 22.13 5.41 1.00
CA CYS A 239 21.02 5.87 0.17
C CYS A 239 19.67 5.28 0.60
N ILE A 240 18.61 5.95 0.19
CA ILE A 240 17.24 5.49 0.29
C ILE A 240 16.56 5.56 -1.08
N THR A 241 15.41 4.90 -1.22
CA THR A 241 14.58 5.06 -2.41
C THR A 241 13.88 6.42 -2.39
N PRO A 242 13.49 6.97 -3.55
CA PRO A 242 12.65 8.16 -3.63
C PRO A 242 11.35 8.04 -2.82
N ARG A 243 10.73 6.85 -2.79
CA ARG A 243 9.53 6.59 -1.98
C ARG A 243 9.80 6.64 -0.48
N THR A 244 10.92 6.09 0.00
CA THR A 244 11.30 6.18 1.41
C THR A 244 11.53 7.64 1.80
N LEU A 245 12.22 8.41 0.95
CA LEU A 245 12.39 9.85 1.17
C LEU A 245 11.04 10.57 1.24
N HIS A 246 10.12 10.25 0.32
CA HIS A 246 8.79 10.83 0.33
C HIS A 246 8.04 10.48 1.62
N ALA A 247 8.04 9.21 2.05
CA ALA A 247 7.39 8.79 3.29
C ALA A 247 7.97 9.51 4.53
N LEU A 248 9.30 9.65 4.60
CA LEU A 248 9.99 10.43 5.63
C LEU A 248 9.54 11.89 5.65
N GLN A 249 9.48 12.53 4.48
CA GLN A 249 9.05 13.92 4.35
C GLN A 249 7.58 14.11 4.73
N GLN A 250 6.70 13.18 4.33
CA GLN A 250 5.29 13.24 4.69
C GLN A 250 5.10 13.05 6.21
N ALA A 251 5.83 12.14 6.85
CA ALA A 251 5.78 11.97 8.31
C ALA A 251 6.26 13.24 9.04
N LYS A 252 7.37 13.84 8.60
CA LYS A 252 7.87 15.11 9.15
C LYS A 252 6.85 16.25 8.96
N ALA A 253 6.25 16.37 7.79
CA ALA A 253 5.20 17.36 7.51
C ALA A 253 3.94 17.14 8.37
N ALA A 254 3.66 15.91 8.78
CA ALA A 254 2.58 15.57 9.72
C ALA A 254 2.96 15.81 11.20
N GLY A 255 4.13 16.37 11.50
CA GLY A 255 4.58 16.70 12.85
C GLY A 255 5.42 15.62 13.54
N PHE A 256 5.76 14.52 12.85
CA PHE A 256 6.60 13.47 13.38
C PHE A 256 8.08 13.76 13.09
N THR A 257 8.67 14.64 13.92
CA THR A 257 10.01 15.21 13.70
C THR A 257 11.08 14.71 14.69
N ARG A 258 10.79 13.66 15.47
CA ARG A 258 11.79 13.03 16.36
C ARG A 258 12.89 12.33 15.55
N TYR A 259 13.91 11.83 16.24
CA TYR A 259 15.04 11.16 15.64
C TYR A 259 14.59 10.05 14.66
N VAL A 260 15.24 9.96 13.50
CA VAL A 260 14.98 8.92 12.50
C VAL A 260 16.32 8.45 11.95
N SER A 261 16.43 7.15 11.67
CA SER A 261 17.55 6.57 10.93
C SER A 261 17.00 5.63 9.85
N CYS A 262 17.43 5.78 8.59
CA CYS A 262 16.87 5.02 7.48
C CYS A 262 17.81 3.96 6.91
N TYR A 263 18.95 4.32 6.32
CA TYR A 263 19.83 3.35 5.69
C TYR A 263 20.76 2.67 6.71
N ARG A 264 21.04 1.38 6.49
CA ARG A 264 22.19 0.66 7.06
C ARG A 264 22.65 -0.40 6.06
N SER A 265 23.96 -0.56 5.87
CA SER A 265 24.54 -1.44 4.84
C SER A 265 24.46 -2.94 5.17
N GLY A 266 24.18 -3.31 6.41
CA GLY A 266 24.13 -4.70 6.89
C GLY A 266 22.71 -5.22 7.13
N GLY A 267 22.54 -6.53 6.91
CA GLY A 267 21.32 -7.28 7.21
C GLY A 267 20.52 -7.72 5.99
N SER A 268 19.47 -8.49 6.26
CA SER A 268 18.63 -9.13 5.23
C SER A 268 17.33 -8.39 4.92
N GLY A 269 17.06 -7.34 5.67
CA GLY A 269 15.80 -6.62 5.65
C GLY A 269 15.71 -5.48 4.64
N GLU A 270 14.88 -4.49 4.95
CA GLU A 270 14.54 -3.37 4.07
C GLU A 270 15.48 -2.17 4.19
N HIS A 271 16.21 -2.03 5.29
CA HIS A 271 17.15 -0.92 5.45
C HIS A 271 18.31 -0.93 4.43
N PRO A 272 18.99 -2.06 4.12
CA PRO A 272 20.06 -2.08 3.11
C PRO A 272 19.59 -1.81 1.69
N LYS A 273 18.29 -1.99 1.45
CA LYS A 273 17.62 -1.70 0.18
C LYS A 273 17.22 -0.22 0.08
N GLY A 274 17.38 0.54 1.16
CA GLY A 274 16.94 1.93 1.24
C GLY A 274 15.41 2.08 1.35
N ARG A 275 14.70 1.01 1.74
CA ARG A 275 13.24 0.92 1.76
C ARG A 275 12.62 1.02 3.15
N ALA A 276 13.42 1.33 4.16
CA ALA A 276 12.95 1.43 5.53
C ALA A 276 13.52 2.61 6.30
N CYS A 277 12.79 2.99 7.35
CA CYS A 277 13.18 3.98 8.34
C CYS A 277 12.70 3.57 9.74
N ASP A 278 13.59 3.69 10.71
CA ASP A 278 13.29 3.56 12.14
C ASP A 278 13.06 4.96 12.72
N PHE A 279 11.81 5.27 13.07
CA PHE A 279 11.42 6.53 13.67
C PHE A 279 11.39 6.39 15.19
N ALA A 280 12.39 6.96 15.85
CA ALA A 280 12.52 6.87 17.30
C ALA A 280 11.29 7.45 18.01
N ALA A 281 10.86 6.73 19.03
CA ALA A 281 9.89 7.25 19.98
C ALA A 281 10.52 8.38 20.80
N GLN A 282 11.84 8.44 20.99
CA GLN A 282 12.51 9.53 21.73
C GLN A 282 13.05 10.62 20.80
N LYS A 283 13.27 11.83 21.35
CA LYS A 283 13.64 13.00 20.54
C LYS A 283 15.03 12.89 19.89
N ASN A 284 16.01 12.35 20.62
CA ASN A 284 17.44 12.50 20.31
C ASN A 284 18.18 11.16 20.11
N GLY A 285 17.46 10.11 19.70
CA GLY A 285 18.07 8.80 19.43
C GLY A 285 17.16 7.64 19.81
N PHE A 286 17.69 6.44 19.65
CA PHE A 286 17.05 5.21 20.13
C PHE A 286 17.50 4.96 21.58
N GLY A 287 16.55 4.94 22.51
CA GLY A 287 16.80 4.64 23.92
C GLY A 287 15.96 3.50 24.44
N GLY A 288 15.53 3.57 25.71
CA GLY A 288 14.75 2.51 26.35
C GLY A 288 13.36 2.31 25.73
N ALA A 289 12.65 1.26 26.18
CA ALA A 289 11.28 1.02 25.78
C ALA A 289 10.41 2.25 26.01
N ALA A 290 9.63 2.64 25.01
CA ALA A 290 8.80 3.83 25.06
C ALA A 290 7.70 3.68 26.11
N THR A 291 7.58 4.70 26.96
CA THR A 291 6.55 4.84 27.99
C THR A 291 5.93 6.23 27.91
N GLY A 292 4.81 6.46 28.60
CA GLY A 292 4.17 7.79 28.68
C GLY A 292 3.98 8.47 27.33
N GLY A 293 4.43 9.73 27.23
CA GLY A 293 4.32 10.55 26.02
C GLY A 293 5.09 10.00 24.80
N ASP A 294 6.18 9.25 25.00
CA ASP A 294 6.93 8.62 23.91
C ASP A 294 6.14 7.47 23.30
N ARG A 295 5.43 6.69 24.13
CA ARG A 295 4.53 5.65 23.64
C ARG A 295 3.33 6.22 22.91
N THR A 296 2.77 7.33 23.41
CA THR A 296 1.69 8.05 22.69
C THR A 296 2.16 8.57 21.33
N TYR A 297 3.37 9.14 21.25
CA TYR A 297 3.96 9.57 20.00
C TYR A 297 4.12 8.40 19.01
N GLY A 298 4.69 7.27 19.44
CA GLY A 298 4.84 6.08 18.62
C GLY A 298 3.51 5.50 18.14
N ASN A 299 2.49 5.43 19.01
CA ASN A 299 1.14 5.02 18.63
C ASN A 299 0.55 5.91 17.52
N ASN A 300 0.69 7.23 17.65
CA ASN A 300 0.19 8.19 16.67
C ASN A 300 0.92 8.07 15.32
N LEU A 301 2.24 7.83 15.35
CA LEU A 301 3.06 7.66 14.16
C LEU A 301 2.75 6.36 13.43
N ALA A 302 2.66 5.24 14.17
CA ALA A 302 2.27 3.96 13.61
C ALA A 302 0.88 4.06 12.95
N ALA A 303 -0.10 4.67 13.65
CA ALA A 303 -1.42 4.91 13.09
C ALA A 303 -1.39 5.81 11.84
N TYR A 304 -0.54 6.83 11.80
CA TYR A 304 -0.36 7.68 10.62
C TYR A 304 0.09 6.86 9.40
N PHE A 305 1.10 5.99 9.55
CA PHE A 305 1.55 5.16 8.43
C PHE A 305 0.50 4.13 8.00
N VAL A 306 -0.21 3.53 8.95
CA VAL A 306 -1.33 2.61 8.66
C VAL A 306 -2.45 3.31 7.88
N ASN A 307 -2.87 4.49 8.32
CA ASN A 307 -3.93 5.28 7.68
C ASN A 307 -3.52 5.77 6.28
N ASN A 308 -2.21 5.92 6.03
CA ASN A 308 -1.65 6.38 4.77
C ASN A 308 -1.01 5.25 3.96
N ALA A 309 -1.27 3.98 4.29
CA ALA A 309 -0.55 2.85 3.72
C ALA A 309 -0.63 2.74 2.20
N ASP A 310 -1.82 2.93 1.61
CA ASP A 310 -1.99 2.94 0.15
C ASP A 310 -1.38 4.19 -0.51
N ARG A 311 -1.23 5.28 0.22
CA ARG A 311 -0.65 6.54 -0.28
C ARG A 311 0.87 6.49 -0.27
N LEU A 312 1.46 5.75 0.66
CA LEU A 312 2.92 5.64 0.86
C LEU A 312 3.51 4.32 0.36
N ALA A 313 2.69 3.41 -0.18
CA ALA A 313 3.04 2.05 -0.56
C ALA A 313 3.71 1.25 0.58
N VAL A 314 3.12 1.31 1.76
CA VAL A 314 3.64 0.64 2.96
C VAL A 314 3.60 -0.88 2.75
N LEU A 315 4.75 -1.54 2.92
CA LEU A 315 4.84 -2.99 2.99
C LEU A 315 4.43 -3.47 4.38
N TYR A 316 4.99 -2.86 5.43
CA TYR A 316 4.62 -3.14 6.81
C TYR A 316 5.07 -2.02 7.76
N VAL A 317 4.45 -1.98 8.93
CA VAL A 317 4.84 -1.12 10.06
C VAL A 317 5.08 -2.02 11.26
N ILE A 318 6.20 -1.88 11.97
CA ILE A 318 6.45 -2.61 13.22
C ILE A 318 6.47 -1.60 14.36
N TRP A 319 5.67 -1.85 15.38
CA TRP A 319 5.59 -1.03 16.57
C TRP A 319 5.18 -1.88 17.77
N TYR A 320 5.94 -1.76 18.84
CA TYR A 320 5.62 -2.30 20.16
C TYR A 320 5.32 -3.80 20.14
N LYS A 321 6.23 -4.59 19.56
CA LYS A 321 6.09 -6.06 19.37
C LYS A 321 4.90 -6.47 18.49
N GLN A 322 4.42 -5.56 17.64
CA GLN A 322 3.38 -5.84 16.67
C GLN A 322 3.85 -5.44 15.28
N ILE A 323 3.38 -6.16 14.28
CA ILE A 323 3.56 -5.84 12.87
C ILE A 323 2.19 -5.61 12.23
N TRP A 324 2.04 -4.51 11.51
CA TRP A 324 0.91 -4.24 10.66
C TRP A 324 1.23 -4.60 9.22
N LEU A 325 0.33 -5.33 8.58
CA LEU A 325 0.40 -5.67 7.16
C LEU A 325 -0.83 -5.12 6.41
N PRO A 326 -0.69 -4.61 5.18
CA PRO A 326 -1.82 -4.16 4.35
C PRO A 326 -2.90 -5.22 4.12
N SER A 327 -2.51 -6.50 4.21
CA SER A 327 -3.38 -7.64 3.97
C SER A 327 -4.17 -8.11 5.19
N SER A 328 -3.65 -7.91 6.41
CA SER A 328 -4.16 -8.58 7.62
C SER A 328 -4.20 -7.73 8.87
N GLY A 329 -3.79 -6.46 8.80
CA GLY A 329 -3.76 -5.56 9.96
C GLY A 329 -2.66 -5.92 10.96
N TRP A 330 -2.87 -5.52 12.23
CA TRP A 330 -1.90 -5.77 13.30
C TRP A 330 -1.87 -7.25 13.71
N LYS A 331 -0.67 -7.79 13.83
CA LYS A 331 -0.36 -9.14 14.31
C LYS A 331 0.78 -9.07 15.32
N SER A 332 0.89 -10.07 16.18
CA SER A 332 2.05 -10.21 17.06
C SER A 332 3.32 -10.34 16.23
N TYR A 333 4.38 -9.69 16.68
CA TYR A 333 5.70 -9.73 16.07
C TYR A 333 6.75 -9.97 17.13
N SER A 334 7.22 -11.21 17.22
CA SER A 334 8.28 -11.60 18.14
C SER A 334 9.67 -11.29 17.54
N GLY A 335 10.20 -10.11 17.84
CA GLY A 335 11.61 -9.74 17.58
C GLY A 335 12.60 -10.21 18.66
N ALA A 336 12.14 -11.09 19.57
CA ALA A 336 12.60 -11.30 20.95
C ALA A 336 14.09 -11.62 21.15
N ARG A 337 14.96 -10.63 20.94
CA ARG A 337 16.28 -10.56 21.59
C ARG A 337 16.21 -9.90 22.97
N GLY A 338 15.02 -9.42 23.36
CA GLY A 338 14.72 -8.91 24.70
C GLY A 338 15.16 -7.46 24.94
N ASP A 339 15.68 -6.76 23.93
CA ASP A 339 16.03 -5.35 24.00
C ASP A 339 15.01 -4.44 23.27
N PRO A 340 14.91 -3.16 23.64
CA PRO A 340 13.89 -2.26 23.08
C PRO A 340 13.94 -2.05 21.57
N SER A 341 15.12 -2.14 20.94
CA SER A 341 15.28 -1.91 19.51
C SER A 341 14.84 -3.13 18.71
N SER A 342 15.38 -4.32 18.99
CA SER A 342 14.95 -5.53 18.28
C SER A 342 13.46 -5.85 18.51
N ASP A 343 12.91 -5.48 19.68
CA ASP A 343 11.48 -5.61 19.99
C ASP A 343 10.60 -4.46 19.47
N HIS A 344 11.19 -3.44 18.84
CA HIS A 344 10.50 -2.26 18.29
C HIS A 344 9.65 -1.52 19.34
N THR A 345 10.08 -1.52 20.59
CA THR A 345 9.38 -0.82 21.68
C THR A 345 9.87 0.61 21.86
N ASN A 346 11.01 0.99 21.27
CA ASN A 346 11.58 2.34 21.33
C ASN A 346 11.48 3.12 20.00
N HIS A 347 11.00 2.52 18.92
CA HIS A 347 10.83 3.16 17.62
C HIS A 347 9.73 2.50 16.78
N VAL A 348 9.12 3.28 15.88
CA VAL A 348 8.23 2.78 14.82
C VAL A 348 9.08 2.48 13.59
N HIS A 349 9.13 1.23 13.17
CA HIS A 349 9.76 0.82 11.94
C HIS A 349 8.77 0.89 10.79
N LEU A 350 9.16 1.53 9.70
CA LEU A 350 8.40 1.62 8.46
C LEU A 350 9.17 0.93 7.33
N SER A 351 8.49 0.07 6.57
CA SER A 351 8.99 -0.46 5.30
C SER A 351 8.05 -0.10 4.15
N VAL A 352 8.60 0.28 2.98
CA VAL A 352 7.86 0.68 1.77
C VAL A 352 8.26 -0.13 0.53
N TYR A 353 7.38 -0.17 -0.48
CA TYR A 353 7.46 -1.03 -1.67
C TYR A 353 8.79 -0.96 -2.45
#